data_AF-A0AAN8YUU7-F1
#
_entry.id   AF-A0AAN8YUU7-F1
#
_cell.length_a   1.000
_cell.length_b   1.000
_cell.length_c   1.000
_cell.angle_alpha   90.00
_cell.angle_beta   90.00
_cell.angle_gamma   90.00
#
_symmetry.space_group_name_H-M   'P 1'
#
loop_
_entity.id
_entity.type
_entity.pdbx_description
1 polymer ?
#
loop_
_entity_poly.entity_id
_entity_poly.type
_entity_poly.pdbx_seq_one_letter_code
_entity_poly.pdbx_strand_id
1 'polypeptide(L)'
;MAADKKGKSKVDDEMVASIKKLQDIQEELEKINEEEREKIEEIEQKYNVKRRPACLKRNEILNSINSFWMAAFCNHPSLYKHLTGEDQKIFEYLDSLNVEDYSDPKSGYSITFTFKENPYFENTKLTKNISFADDGATNVAATVINWKEGMGPLALDQECGMKGTKRPLDFQRIKRASEYVIERDGWGSGLNDEEKRLGRGGMGNRQG
;
A
#
# COMPACT_ATOMS: atom_id res chain seq x y z
N MET A 1 -7.20 62.90 19.43
CA MET A 1 -7.09 61.46 19.09
C MET A 1 -7.14 61.30 17.57
N ALA A 2 -6.01 61.35 16.85
CA ALA A 2 -6.00 61.15 15.39
C ALA A 2 -4.62 60.82 14.77
N ALA A 3 -3.65 60.29 15.53
CA ALA A 3 -2.29 60.08 15.01
C ALA A 3 -1.86 58.61 14.84
N ASP A 4 -2.62 57.63 15.34
CA ASP A 4 -2.14 56.25 15.45
C ASP A 4 -2.73 55.27 14.41
N LYS A 5 -3.59 55.76 13.49
CA LYS A 5 -4.19 54.92 12.44
C LYS A 5 -3.38 54.85 11.14
N LYS A 6 -2.46 55.81 10.90
CA LYS A 6 -1.78 55.98 9.60
C LYS A 6 -0.50 55.14 9.44
N GLY A 7 0.11 54.73 10.55
CA GLY A 7 1.28 53.83 10.56
C GLY A 7 0.90 52.35 10.50
N LYS A 8 -0.25 51.99 11.10
CA LYS A 8 -0.75 50.61 11.12
C LYS A 8 -1.21 50.13 9.74
N SER A 9 -1.94 50.96 8.99
CA SER A 9 -2.45 50.57 7.66
C SER A 9 -1.34 50.32 6.64
N LYS A 10 -0.23 51.06 6.71
CA LYS A 10 0.87 50.94 5.74
C LYS A 10 1.71 49.67 5.95
N VAL A 11 1.87 49.26 7.21
CA VAL A 11 2.52 47.99 7.58
C VAL A 11 1.64 46.80 7.18
N ASP A 12 0.32 46.94 7.34
CA ASP A 12 -0.64 45.93 6.88
C ASP A 12 -0.60 45.78 5.35
N ASP A 13 -0.50 46.89 4.59
CA ASP A 13 -0.39 46.87 3.11
C ASP A 13 0.90 46.19 2.62
N GLU A 14 2.03 46.45 3.28
CA GLU A 14 3.33 45.83 2.94
C GLU A 14 3.38 44.33 3.31
N MET A 15 2.78 43.96 4.44
CA MET A 15 2.61 42.56 4.84
C MET A 15 1.73 41.81 3.84
N VAL A 16 0.61 42.40 3.43
CA VAL A 16 -0.28 41.82 2.40
C VAL A 16 0.45 41.66 1.07
N ALA A 17 1.24 42.64 0.65
CA ALA A 17 2.05 42.55 -0.57
C ALA A 17 3.09 41.42 -0.49
N SER A 18 3.73 41.23 0.67
CA SER A 18 4.67 40.13 0.91
C SER A 18 3.98 38.76 0.90
N ILE A 19 2.80 38.64 1.50
CA ILE A 19 2.00 37.41 1.46
C ILE A 19 1.61 37.05 0.03
N LYS A 20 1.19 38.03 -0.77
CA LYS A 20 0.85 37.79 -2.18
C LYS A 20 2.04 37.26 -2.98
N LYS A 21 3.22 37.87 -2.83
CA LYS A 21 4.46 37.37 -3.46
C LYS A 21 4.80 35.94 -3.03
N LEU A 22 4.57 35.61 -1.75
CA LEU A 22 4.77 34.26 -1.24
C LEU A 22 3.76 33.27 -1.86
N GLN A 23 2.49 33.67 -2.03
CA GLN A 23 1.48 32.86 -2.71
C GLN A 23 1.87 32.60 -4.17
N ASP A 24 2.30 33.62 -4.90
CA ASP A 24 2.76 33.48 -6.29
C ASP A 24 3.91 32.45 -6.38
N ILE A 25 4.88 32.49 -5.46
CA ILE A 25 5.98 31.53 -5.39
C ILE A 25 5.47 30.10 -5.04
N GLN A 26 4.49 29.97 -4.15
CA GLN A 26 3.93 28.66 -3.82
C GLN A 26 3.18 28.03 -5.00
N GLU A 27 2.47 28.83 -5.80
CA GLU A 27 1.83 28.37 -7.04
C GLU A 27 2.89 27.88 -8.06
N GLU A 28 4.01 28.60 -8.19
CA GLU A 28 5.13 28.15 -9.04
C GLU A 28 5.74 26.83 -8.55
N LEU A 29 5.92 26.66 -7.23
CA LEU A 29 6.42 25.42 -6.63
C LEU A 29 5.44 24.25 -6.81
N GLU A 30 4.14 24.49 -6.66
CA GLU A 30 3.11 23.47 -6.90
C GLU A 30 3.13 23.00 -8.35
N LYS A 31 3.29 23.92 -9.31
CA LYS A 31 3.43 23.58 -10.73
C LYS A 31 4.66 22.71 -11.01
N ILE A 32 5.82 23.06 -10.44
CA ILE A 32 7.05 22.26 -10.60
C ILE A 32 6.86 20.85 -10.02
N ASN A 33 6.24 20.74 -8.83
CA ASN A 33 5.96 19.46 -8.19
C ASN A 33 4.99 18.60 -9.01
N GLU A 34 4.02 19.22 -9.69
CA GLU A 34 3.10 18.50 -10.57
C GLU A 34 3.79 17.98 -11.83
N GLU A 35 4.63 18.81 -12.48
CA GLU A 35 5.45 18.37 -13.62
C GLU A 35 6.42 17.22 -13.25
N GLU A 36 6.93 17.20 -12.01
CA GLU A 36 7.73 16.08 -11.51
C GLU A 36 6.89 14.82 -11.33
N ARG A 37 5.69 14.92 -10.74
CA ARG A 37 4.75 13.79 -10.58
C ARG A 37 4.39 13.16 -11.92
N GLU A 38 4.06 13.98 -12.92
CA GLU A 38 3.73 13.50 -14.27
C GLU A 38 4.89 12.72 -14.91
N LYS A 39 6.13 13.23 -14.82
CA LYS A 39 7.31 12.55 -15.37
C LYS A 39 7.61 11.22 -14.67
N ILE A 40 7.45 11.17 -13.35
CA ILE A 40 7.63 9.92 -12.59
C ILE A 40 6.61 8.89 -13.06
N GLU A 41 5.35 9.28 -13.20
CA GLU A 41 4.28 8.40 -13.66
C GLU A 41 4.53 7.88 -15.09
N GLU A 42 4.94 8.73 -16.03
CA GLU A 42 5.27 8.33 -17.40
C GLU A 42 6.39 7.26 -17.41
N ILE A 43 7.42 7.45 -16.57
CA ILE A 43 8.52 6.49 -16.42
C ILE A 43 7.99 5.18 -15.84
N GLU A 44 7.20 5.21 -14.77
CA GLU A 44 6.63 4.02 -14.15
C GLU A 44 5.77 3.22 -15.13
N GLN A 45 4.87 3.87 -15.87
CA GLN A 45 4.02 3.23 -16.88
C GLN A 45 4.86 2.57 -17.98
N LYS A 46 5.86 3.28 -18.51
CA LYS A 46 6.77 2.76 -19.54
C LYS A 46 7.50 1.49 -19.06
N TYR A 47 7.98 1.48 -17.83
CA TYR A 47 8.71 0.32 -17.29
C TYR A 47 7.78 -0.80 -16.80
N ASN A 48 6.55 -0.50 -16.38
CA ASN A 48 5.51 -1.51 -16.11
C ASN A 48 5.24 -2.37 -17.33
N VAL A 49 5.00 -1.74 -18.49
CA VAL A 49 4.80 -2.44 -19.76
C VAL A 49 6.04 -3.26 -20.14
N LYS A 50 7.24 -2.70 -19.96
CA LYS A 50 8.50 -3.39 -20.27
C LYS A 50 8.78 -4.58 -19.34
N ARG A 51 8.37 -4.52 -18.07
CA ARG A 51 8.55 -5.60 -17.07
C ARG A 51 7.57 -6.76 -17.30
N ARG A 52 6.35 -6.47 -17.76
CA ARG A 52 5.26 -7.45 -17.87
C ARG A 52 5.65 -8.77 -18.57
N PRO A 53 6.33 -8.78 -19.74
CA PRO A 53 6.70 -10.04 -20.39
C PRO A 53 7.68 -10.88 -19.56
N ALA A 54 8.61 -10.25 -18.85
CA ALA A 54 9.56 -10.94 -17.98
C ALA A 54 8.85 -11.49 -16.73
N CYS A 55 7.91 -10.74 -16.15
CA CYS A 55 7.09 -11.19 -15.03
C CYS A 55 6.23 -12.41 -15.39
N LEU A 56 5.61 -12.43 -16.58
CA LEU A 56 4.82 -13.57 -17.05
C LEU A 56 5.69 -14.83 -17.22
N LYS A 57 6.83 -14.72 -17.90
CA LYS A 57 7.79 -15.83 -18.03
C LYS A 57 8.28 -16.35 -16.69
N ARG A 58 8.54 -15.44 -15.73
CA ARG A 58 8.90 -15.83 -14.36
C ARG A 58 7.77 -16.62 -13.71
N ASN A 59 6.52 -16.15 -13.80
CA ASN A 59 5.37 -16.82 -13.19
C ASN A 59 5.17 -18.24 -13.73
N GLU A 60 5.36 -18.47 -15.04
CA GLU A 60 5.32 -19.81 -15.63
C GLU A 60 6.34 -20.76 -14.97
N ILE A 61 7.57 -20.29 -14.76
CA ILE A 61 8.62 -21.07 -14.08
C ILE A 61 8.27 -21.28 -12.61
N LEU A 62 7.80 -20.25 -11.90
CA LEU A 62 7.43 -20.36 -10.48
C LEU A 62 6.33 -21.41 -10.25
N ASN A 63 5.35 -21.49 -11.15
CA ASN A 63 4.27 -22.49 -11.07
C ASN A 63 4.78 -23.94 -11.26
N SER A 64 5.96 -24.13 -11.85
CA SER A 64 6.59 -25.46 -11.97
C SER A 64 7.35 -25.89 -10.71
N ILE A 65 7.67 -24.94 -9.81
CA ILE A 65 8.41 -25.21 -8.58
C ILE A 65 7.41 -25.57 -7.48
N ASN A 66 7.40 -26.83 -7.06
CA ASN A 66 6.50 -27.29 -6.02
C ASN A 66 6.69 -26.51 -4.71
N SER A 67 5.59 -26.09 -4.09
CA SER A 67 5.57 -25.37 -2.79
C SER A 67 6.34 -24.04 -2.76
N PHE A 68 6.67 -23.44 -3.90
CA PHE A 68 7.42 -22.18 -3.96
C PHE A 68 6.78 -21.08 -3.12
N TRP A 69 5.48 -20.82 -3.31
CA TRP A 69 4.78 -19.73 -2.64
C TRP A 69 4.67 -19.96 -1.12
N MET A 70 4.43 -21.20 -0.68
CA MET A 70 4.46 -21.53 0.75
C MET A 70 5.84 -21.20 1.35
N ALA A 71 6.92 -21.66 0.71
CA ALA A 71 8.28 -21.38 1.17
C ALA A 71 8.58 -19.87 1.18
N ALA A 72 8.14 -19.12 0.17
CA ALA A 72 8.33 -17.68 0.09
C ALA A 72 7.66 -16.94 1.26
N PHE A 73 6.42 -17.30 1.60
CA PHE A 73 5.70 -16.69 2.72
C PHE A 73 6.34 -17.04 4.08
N CYS A 74 6.78 -18.30 4.26
CA CYS A 74 7.39 -18.74 5.50
C CYS A 74 8.77 -18.12 5.75
N ASN A 75 9.53 -17.86 4.69
CA ASN A 75 10.86 -17.25 4.79
C ASN A 75 10.83 -15.72 4.90
N HIS A 76 9.71 -15.07 4.56
CA HIS A 76 9.61 -13.62 4.63
C HIS A 76 9.24 -13.15 6.06
N PRO A 77 10.11 -12.39 6.77
CA PRO A 77 9.96 -12.10 8.20
C PRO A 77 8.65 -11.41 8.59
N SER A 78 8.09 -10.58 7.70
CA SER A 78 6.83 -9.87 7.96
C SER A 78 5.61 -10.67 7.55
N LEU A 79 5.72 -11.59 6.59
CA LEU A 79 4.58 -12.39 6.11
C LEU A 79 4.33 -13.58 7.02
N TYR A 80 5.39 -14.26 7.43
CA TYR A 80 5.31 -15.42 8.32
C TYR A 80 4.53 -15.11 9.61
N LYS A 81 4.70 -13.92 10.18
CA LYS A 81 3.99 -13.47 11.39
C LYS A 81 2.46 -13.41 11.26
N HIS A 82 1.95 -13.47 10.03
CA HIS A 82 0.52 -13.46 9.72
C HIS A 82 -0.04 -14.85 9.45
N LEU A 83 0.81 -15.89 9.43
CA LEU A 83 0.40 -17.26 9.21
C LEU A 83 0.38 -18.03 10.51
N THR A 84 -0.75 -18.66 10.81
CA THR A 84 -0.88 -19.66 11.86
C THR A 84 -0.41 -21.03 11.36
N GLY A 85 -0.32 -22.00 12.28
CA GLY A 85 -0.03 -23.39 11.89
C GLY A 85 -1.12 -24.02 11.02
N GLU A 86 -2.37 -23.57 11.11
CA GLU A 86 -3.45 -24.03 10.22
C GLU A 86 -3.37 -23.36 8.85
N ASP A 87 -3.06 -22.06 8.79
CA ASP A 87 -2.86 -21.36 7.52
C ASP A 87 -1.74 -22.00 6.70
N GLN A 88 -0.67 -22.45 7.36
CA GLN A 88 0.42 -23.15 6.68
C GLN A 88 -0.08 -24.44 5.99
N LYS A 89 -0.96 -25.21 6.62
CA LYS A 89 -1.55 -26.41 6.01
C LYS A 89 -2.47 -26.07 4.83
N ILE A 90 -3.17 -24.94 4.87
CA ILE A 90 -3.95 -24.45 3.73
C ILE A 90 -3.01 -24.04 2.58
N PHE A 91 -1.90 -23.39 2.90
CA PHE A 91 -0.91 -22.93 1.93
C PHE A 91 -0.17 -24.07 1.22
N GLU A 92 -0.19 -25.30 1.74
CA GLU A 92 0.28 -26.49 1.01
C GLU A 92 -0.50 -26.71 -0.29
N TYR A 93 -1.75 -26.25 -0.35
CA TYR A 93 -2.62 -26.33 -1.52
C TYR A 93 -2.53 -25.08 -2.42
N LEU A 94 -1.71 -24.09 -2.06
CA LEU A 94 -1.53 -22.88 -2.87
C LEU A 94 -0.75 -23.24 -4.15
N ASP A 95 -1.42 -23.12 -5.29
CA ASP A 95 -0.87 -23.42 -6.60
C ASP A 95 -0.11 -22.21 -7.18
N SER A 96 -0.75 -21.04 -7.14
CA SER A 96 -0.17 -19.81 -7.65
C SER A 96 -0.66 -18.57 -6.91
N LEU A 97 0.18 -17.54 -6.92
CA LEU A 97 -0.15 -16.20 -6.46
C LEU A 97 0.11 -15.22 -7.60
N ASN A 98 -0.88 -14.36 -7.86
CA ASN A 98 -0.77 -13.33 -8.89
C ASN A 98 -1.15 -11.97 -8.32
N VAL A 99 -0.43 -10.94 -8.76
CA VAL A 99 -0.74 -9.55 -8.46
C VAL A 99 -0.90 -8.84 -9.79
N GLU A 100 -2.07 -8.26 -10.02
CA GLU A 100 -2.39 -7.55 -11.25
C GLU A 100 -2.80 -6.12 -10.92
N ASP A 101 -2.04 -5.17 -11.44
CA ASP A 101 -2.42 -3.77 -11.47
C ASP A 101 -3.62 -3.58 -12.41
N TYR A 102 -4.51 -2.64 -12.08
CA TYR A 102 -5.57 -2.23 -12.98
C TYR A 102 -5.00 -1.48 -14.19
N SER A 103 -5.84 -1.27 -15.21
CA SER A 103 -5.42 -0.61 -16.45
C SER A 103 -4.83 0.77 -16.22
N ASP A 104 -5.39 1.48 -15.23
CA ASP A 104 -4.77 2.64 -14.62
C ASP A 104 -4.07 2.20 -13.31
N PRO A 105 -2.72 2.29 -13.22
CA PRO A 105 -1.96 1.92 -12.03
C PRO A 105 -2.38 2.68 -10.77
N LYS A 106 -2.93 3.90 -10.90
CA LYS A 106 -3.41 4.69 -9.76
C LYS A 106 -4.75 4.21 -9.25
N SER A 107 -5.54 3.53 -10.08
CA SER A 107 -6.87 3.05 -9.71
C SER A 107 -6.86 1.85 -8.77
N GLY A 108 -5.75 1.09 -8.70
CA GLY A 108 -5.62 -0.04 -7.77
C GLY A 108 -5.02 -1.30 -8.37
N TYR A 109 -5.14 -2.39 -7.61
CA TYR A 109 -4.60 -3.69 -7.96
C TYR A 109 -5.42 -4.83 -7.32
N SER A 110 -5.25 -6.03 -7.85
CA SER A 110 -5.83 -7.26 -7.30
C SER A 110 -4.74 -8.26 -6.93
N ILE A 111 -4.94 -8.96 -5.81
CA ILE A 111 -4.12 -10.09 -5.38
C ILE A 111 -4.98 -11.34 -5.47
N THR A 112 -4.58 -12.32 -6.27
CA THR A 112 -5.31 -13.57 -6.46
C THR A 112 -4.47 -14.76 -6.04
N PHE A 113 -4.99 -15.52 -5.07
CA PHE A 113 -4.46 -16.81 -4.64
C PHE A 113 -5.25 -17.91 -5.34
N THR A 114 -4.58 -18.79 -6.07
CA THR A 114 -5.20 -19.95 -6.71
C THR A 114 -4.82 -21.20 -5.93
N PHE A 115 -5.82 -21.99 -5.55
CA PHE A 115 -5.65 -23.21 -4.77
C PHE A 115 -6.01 -24.44 -5.59
N LYS A 116 -5.29 -25.52 -5.34
CA LYS A 116 -5.71 -26.87 -5.71
C LYS A 116 -6.93 -27.26 -4.89
N GLU A 117 -7.61 -28.32 -5.31
CA GLU A 117 -8.66 -28.94 -4.49
C GLU A 117 -8.09 -29.28 -3.11
N ASN A 118 -8.79 -28.88 -2.06
CA ASN A 118 -8.32 -28.94 -0.69
C ASN A 118 -9.49 -29.26 0.28
N PRO A 119 -9.20 -29.75 1.50
CA PRO A 119 -10.24 -30.14 2.44
C PRO A 119 -10.89 -28.97 3.19
N TYR A 120 -10.44 -27.73 3.01
CA TYR A 120 -10.84 -26.59 3.86
C TYR A 120 -11.98 -25.76 3.26
N PHE A 121 -11.95 -25.48 1.96
CA PHE A 121 -12.96 -24.67 1.28
C PHE A 121 -13.17 -25.11 -0.17
N GLU A 122 -14.27 -24.67 -0.77
CA GLU A 122 -14.64 -25.00 -2.15
C GLU A 122 -13.99 -24.06 -3.20
N ASN A 123 -13.60 -22.84 -2.79
CA ASN A 123 -13.02 -21.87 -3.71
C ASN A 123 -11.73 -22.39 -4.35
N THR A 124 -11.62 -22.25 -5.67
CA THR A 124 -10.36 -22.46 -6.39
C THR A 124 -9.52 -21.19 -6.44
N LYS A 125 -10.14 -20.02 -6.23
CA LYS A 125 -9.48 -18.72 -6.23
C LYS A 125 -10.02 -17.83 -5.10
N LEU A 126 -9.10 -17.19 -4.40
CA LEU A 126 -9.40 -16.12 -3.44
C LEU A 126 -8.75 -14.84 -3.95
N THR A 127 -9.57 -13.85 -4.27
CA THR A 127 -9.12 -12.57 -4.80
C THR A 127 -9.42 -11.46 -3.81
N LYS A 128 -8.43 -10.60 -3.60
CA LYS A 128 -8.55 -9.35 -2.86
C LYS A 128 -8.30 -8.20 -3.83
N ASN A 129 -9.33 -7.40 -4.05
CA ASN A 129 -9.30 -6.19 -4.85
C ASN A 129 -9.08 -4.98 -3.95
N ILE A 130 -8.11 -4.15 -4.31
CA ILE A 130 -7.82 -2.88 -3.66
C ILE A 130 -7.97 -1.81 -4.73
N SER A 131 -8.86 -0.84 -4.54
CA SER A 131 -8.98 0.32 -5.42
C SER A 131 -8.80 1.62 -4.65
N PHE A 132 -8.25 2.61 -5.34
CA PHE A 132 -8.02 3.95 -4.81
C PHE A 132 -8.93 4.93 -5.54
N ALA A 133 -9.69 5.72 -4.78
CA ALA A 133 -10.54 6.77 -5.31
C ALA A 133 -9.78 8.11 -5.35
N ASP A 134 -10.24 9.03 -6.19
CA ASP A 134 -9.63 10.35 -6.40
C ASP A 134 -9.61 11.22 -5.14
N ASP A 135 -10.53 10.95 -4.19
CA ASP A 135 -10.58 11.60 -2.89
C ASP A 135 -9.58 11.02 -1.86
N GLY A 136 -8.75 10.06 -2.29
CA GLY A 136 -7.79 9.35 -1.47
C GLY A 136 -8.37 8.17 -0.68
N ALA A 137 -9.66 7.87 -0.81
CA ALA A 137 -10.24 6.71 -0.14
C ALA A 137 -9.73 5.40 -0.75
N THR A 138 -9.43 4.41 0.11
CA THR A 138 -9.09 3.05 -0.32
C THR A 138 -10.30 2.15 -0.13
N ASN A 139 -10.78 1.55 -1.22
CA ASN A 139 -11.83 0.54 -1.20
C ASN A 139 -11.21 -0.85 -1.27
N VAL A 140 -11.74 -1.77 -0.46
CA VAL A 140 -11.25 -3.14 -0.40
C VAL A 140 -12.42 -4.11 -0.54
N ALA A 141 -12.35 -4.98 -1.53
CA ALA A 141 -13.30 -6.06 -1.74
C ALA A 141 -12.55 -7.39 -1.76
N ALA A 142 -13.11 -8.43 -1.16
CA ALA A 142 -12.50 -9.75 -1.10
C ALA A 142 -13.51 -10.85 -1.41
N THR A 143 -13.04 -11.94 -2.00
CA THR A 143 -13.81 -13.16 -2.19
C THR A 143 -14.26 -13.71 -0.84
N VAL A 144 -15.55 -14.01 -0.72
CA VAL A 144 -16.10 -14.75 0.42
C VAL A 144 -15.64 -16.20 0.33
N ILE A 145 -15.11 -16.72 1.44
CA ILE A 145 -14.61 -18.09 1.52
C ILE A 145 -15.77 -19.04 1.82
N ASN A 146 -15.97 -20.02 0.95
CA ASN A 146 -16.95 -21.09 1.08
C ASN A 146 -16.31 -22.25 1.84
N TRP A 147 -16.28 -22.13 3.16
CA TRP A 147 -15.70 -23.14 4.04
C TRP A 147 -16.47 -24.46 3.96
N LYS A 148 -15.74 -25.57 3.93
CA LYS A 148 -16.30 -26.91 4.10
C LYS A 148 -16.70 -27.11 5.57
N GLU A 149 -17.57 -28.08 5.80
CA GLU A 149 -18.13 -28.36 7.13
C GLU A 149 -17.03 -28.55 8.18
N GLY A 150 -17.13 -27.82 9.29
CA GLY A 150 -16.17 -27.88 10.41
C GLY A 150 -14.81 -27.20 10.16
N MET A 151 -14.58 -26.62 8.98
CA MET A 151 -13.29 -26.01 8.60
C MET A 151 -13.29 -24.47 8.66
N GLY A 152 -14.48 -23.87 8.79
CA GLY A 152 -14.62 -22.42 8.93
C GLY A 152 -14.30 -21.92 10.34
N PRO A 153 -14.11 -20.59 10.51
CA PRO A 153 -13.90 -19.99 11.82
C PRO A 153 -15.10 -20.28 12.74
N LEU A 154 -14.83 -20.85 13.91
CA LEU A 154 -15.81 -21.10 14.98
C LEU A 154 -16.29 -19.77 15.60
N ALA A 155 -17.17 -19.03 14.92
CA ALA A 155 -17.97 -17.95 15.52
C ALA A 155 -19.03 -17.39 14.55
N LEU A 156 -20.22 -18.00 14.51
CA LEU A 156 -21.50 -17.29 14.45
C LEU A 156 -22.57 -18.14 15.15
N ASP A 157 -22.28 -18.65 16.35
CA ASP A 157 -23.33 -19.08 17.26
C ASP A 157 -22.92 -18.84 18.72
N GLN A 158 -23.88 -18.23 19.42
CA GLN A 158 -24.11 -18.21 20.86
C GLN A 158 -23.63 -17.01 21.70
N GLU A 159 -24.64 -16.37 22.29
CA GLU A 159 -24.56 -15.57 23.52
C GLU A 159 -23.62 -16.22 24.56
N CYS A 160 -22.61 -15.49 25.04
CA CYS A 160 -22.26 -15.40 26.46
C CYS A 160 -21.10 -14.39 26.69
N GLY A 161 -21.35 -13.38 27.53
CA GLY A 161 -20.43 -12.98 28.62
C GLY A 161 -19.07 -12.37 28.27
N MET A 162 -18.97 -11.04 28.44
CA MET A 162 -17.74 -10.25 28.30
C MET A 162 -16.52 -10.77 29.10
N LYS A 163 -15.34 -10.82 28.45
CA LYS A 163 -14.15 -9.97 28.71
C LYS A 163 -12.89 -10.66 28.18
N GLY A 164 -12.31 -10.10 27.11
CA GLY A 164 -11.02 -10.52 26.60
C GLY A 164 -10.85 -10.06 25.16
N THR A 165 -10.36 -8.84 24.98
CA THR A 165 -10.18 -8.14 23.70
C THR A 165 -9.36 -8.98 22.71
N LYS A 166 -10.01 -9.70 21.79
CA LYS A 166 -9.31 -10.34 20.66
C LYS A 166 -9.89 -9.82 19.35
N ARG A 167 -9.01 -9.08 18.66
CA ARG A 167 -9.30 -8.15 17.57
C ARG A 167 -9.62 -8.88 16.26
N PRO A 168 -10.38 -8.24 15.35
CA PRO A 168 -10.67 -8.77 14.02
C PRO A 168 -9.39 -9.01 13.21
N LEU A 169 -9.41 -10.02 12.34
CA LEU A 169 -8.37 -10.31 11.34
C LEU A 169 -8.07 -9.05 10.51
N ASP A 170 -6.89 -8.48 10.71
CA ASP A 170 -6.55 -7.17 10.19
C ASP A 170 -5.97 -7.27 8.76
N PHE A 171 -6.85 -7.04 7.78
CA PHE A 171 -6.57 -6.95 6.34
C PHE A 171 -5.45 -5.95 5.97
N GLN A 172 -5.09 -5.03 6.89
CA GLN A 172 -3.98 -4.08 6.76
C GLN A 172 -2.60 -4.75 6.71
N ARG A 173 -2.49 -6.00 7.17
CA ARG A 173 -1.22 -6.73 7.28
C ARG A 173 -0.71 -7.32 5.97
N ILE A 174 -1.64 -7.77 5.11
CA ILE A 174 -1.34 -8.20 3.73
C ILE A 174 -0.98 -6.99 2.85
N LYS A 175 -1.67 -5.85 3.06
CA LYS A 175 -1.37 -4.57 2.38
C LYS A 175 0.03 -4.07 2.74
N ARG A 176 0.38 -4.12 4.03
CA ARG A 176 1.73 -3.75 4.50
C ARG A 176 2.81 -4.70 3.98
N ALA A 177 2.51 -5.98 3.78
CA ALA A 177 3.47 -6.93 3.24
C ALA A 177 3.68 -6.80 1.73
N SER A 178 2.62 -6.46 0.97
CA SER A 178 2.77 -6.05 -0.44
C SER A 178 3.52 -4.73 -0.58
N GLU A 179 3.27 -3.74 0.30
CA GLU A 179 4.02 -2.47 0.35
C GLU A 179 5.51 -2.69 0.71
N TYR A 180 5.84 -3.62 1.62
CA TYR A 180 7.23 -3.91 2.00
C TYR A 180 8.07 -4.56 0.89
N VAL A 181 7.46 -5.45 0.10
CA VAL A 181 8.08 -6.06 -1.09
C VAL A 181 8.33 -5.01 -2.18
N ILE A 182 7.55 -3.92 -2.18
CA ILE A 182 7.70 -2.78 -3.09
C ILE A 182 8.72 -1.76 -2.56
N GLU A 183 8.79 -1.51 -1.24
CA GLU A 183 9.52 -0.36 -0.67
C GLU A 183 10.86 -0.66 0.02
N ARG A 184 11.20 -1.91 0.42
CA ARG A 184 12.41 -2.16 1.24
C ARG A 184 13.43 -3.16 0.71
N ASP A 185 13.08 -4.12 -0.13
CA ASP A 185 14.02 -5.18 -0.56
C ASP A 185 14.59 -5.01 -1.97
N GLY A 186 14.49 -3.81 -2.56
CA GLY A 186 15.39 -3.41 -3.66
C GLY A 186 15.43 -4.34 -4.87
N TRP A 187 14.29 -4.91 -5.28
CA TRP A 187 14.15 -5.54 -6.60
C TRP A 187 13.60 -4.60 -7.68
N GLY A 188 13.48 -3.31 -7.35
CA GLY A 188 13.25 -2.23 -8.30
C GLY A 188 13.57 -0.92 -7.61
N SER A 189 14.36 -0.08 -8.27
CA SER A 189 14.83 1.25 -7.84
C SER A 189 15.80 1.26 -6.65
N GLY A 190 17.10 1.29 -6.99
CA GLY A 190 18.10 1.86 -6.11
C GLY A 190 17.97 3.39 -6.13
N LEU A 191 17.54 3.97 -5.02
CA LEU A 191 17.77 5.36 -4.65
C LEU A 191 18.08 5.37 -3.15
N ASN A 192 19.22 5.98 -2.81
CA ASN A 192 19.86 5.87 -1.49
C ASN A 192 19.10 6.63 -0.40
N ASP A 193 19.16 6.09 0.82
CA ASP A 193 18.55 6.61 2.06
C ASP A 193 19.07 7.99 2.54
N GLU A 194 19.95 8.66 1.80
CA GLU A 194 20.55 9.94 2.18
C GLU A 194 19.62 11.15 1.93
N GLU A 195 18.74 11.08 0.94
CA GLU A 195 17.85 12.20 0.58
C GLU A 195 16.61 12.33 1.50
N LYS A 196 16.19 11.25 2.16
CA LYS A 196 15.07 11.27 3.12
C LYS A 196 15.43 11.98 4.44
N ARG A 197 16.70 12.24 4.71
CA ARG A 197 17.17 12.88 5.96
C ARG A 197 17.16 14.41 5.90
N LEU A 198 17.21 15.00 4.70
CA LEU A 198 17.29 16.46 4.53
C LEU A 198 15.90 17.15 4.42
N GLY A 199 14.82 16.39 4.19
CA GLY A 199 13.47 16.93 4.02
C GLY A 199 12.63 17.11 5.30
N ARG A 200 13.14 16.79 6.49
CA ARG A 200 12.45 17.04 7.77
C ARG A 200 13.40 17.60 8.81
N GLY A 201 13.67 18.90 8.71
CA GLY A 201 14.37 19.68 9.72
C GLY A 201 13.77 21.08 9.79
N GLY A 202 12.61 21.18 10.42
CA GLY A 202 11.99 22.46 10.74
C GLY A 202 12.86 23.30 11.67
N MET A 203 12.69 24.61 11.54
CA MET A 203 13.15 25.64 12.47
C MET A 203 13.06 25.19 13.92
N GLY A 204 14.21 25.20 14.61
CA GLY A 204 14.31 25.05 16.05
C GLY A 204 15.41 25.96 16.57
N ASN A 205 15.00 27.10 17.14
CA ASN A 205 15.87 27.99 17.92
C ASN A 205 16.64 27.21 19.00
N ARG A 206 17.94 27.51 19.18
CA ARG A 206 18.59 27.50 20.50
C ARG A 206 19.81 28.41 20.53
N GLN A 207 19.88 29.15 21.64
CA GLN A 207 20.88 30.13 22.04
C GLN A 207 22.31 29.58 22.06
N GLY A 208 23.26 30.50 21.86
CA GLY A 208 24.69 30.37 22.05
C GLY A 208 25.37 31.63 21.55
#